data_AF-A0A8S4GFZ4-F1
#
_entry.id   AF-A0A8S4GFZ4-F1
#
_cell.length_a   1.000
_cell.length_b   1.000
_cell.length_c   1.000
_cell.angle_alpha   90.00
_cell.angle_beta   90.00
_cell.angle_gamma   90.00
#
_symmetry.space_group_name_H-M   'P 1'
#
loop_
_entity.id
_entity.type
_entity.pdbx_description
1 polymer ?
#
loop_
_entity_poly.entity_id
_entity_poly.type
_entity_poly.pdbx_seq_one_letter_code
_entity_poly.pdbx_strand_id
1 'polypeptide(L)'
;MICNFHYRESQSRRYSIINTLNKQTRDTVKNTKIDEYLFGSELADHLKSLKAISRSGYELKQTRNLPPRARQPVASTVVPVRRALNARGPPRMPAAAAEPSARQAAPRYHQAPAPPPPPPPAPRHRQRETATAPRTTYYQHRNQRTRR
;
A
#
# COMPACT_ATOMS: atom_id res chain seq x y z
N MET A 1 -33.49 -17.08 10.48
CA MET A 1 -32.25 -17.78 10.05
C MET A 1 -31.68 -17.26 8.73
N ILE A 2 -32.49 -16.91 7.72
CA ILE A 2 -32.04 -16.37 6.42
C ILE A 2 -31.15 -15.13 6.53
N CYS A 3 -31.47 -14.21 7.46
CA CYS A 3 -30.68 -12.98 7.66
C CYS A 3 -29.22 -13.26 8.05
N ASN A 4 -28.96 -14.32 8.84
CA ASN A 4 -27.60 -14.69 9.23
C ASN A 4 -26.79 -15.22 8.04
N PHE A 5 -27.43 -15.93 7.11
CA PHE A 5 -26.78 -16.41 5.90
C PHE A 5 -26.34 -15.24 5.02
N HIS A 6 -27.26 -14.32 4.70
CA HIS A 6 -26.94 -13.13 3.92
C HIS A 6 -25.89 -12.25 4.59
N TYR A 7 -25.94 -12.10 5.92
CA TYR A 7 -24.93 -11.37 6.65
C TYR A 7 -23.53 -12.01 6.50
N ARG A 8 -23.41 -13.33 6.68
CA ARG A 8 -22.14 -14.05 6.49
C ARG A 8 -21.62 -13.96 5.05
N GLU A 9 -22.53 -14.01 4.08
CA GLU A 9 -22.19 -13.86 2.67
C GLU A 9 -21.67 -12.45 2.35
N SER A 10 -22.36 -11.41 2.82
CA SER A 10 -21.93 -10.02 2.70
C SER A 10 -20.58 -9.77 3.38
N GLN A 11 -20.35 -10.34 4.56
CA GLN A 11 -19.05 -10.26 5.22
C GLN A 11 -17.94 -10.91 4.38
N SER A 12 -18.18 -12.12 3.88
CA SER A 12 -17.21 -12.85 3.05
C SER A 12 -16.85 -12.05 1.79
N ARG A 13 -17.85 -11.45 1.12
CA ARG A 13 -17.62 -10.57 -0.03
C ARG A 13 -16.82 -9.32 0.35
N ARG A 14 -17.11 -8.66 1.49
CA ARG A 14 -16.31 -7.52 1.96
C ARG A 14 -14.84 -7.90 2.16
N TYR A 15 -14.56 -8.99 2.87
CA TYR A 15 -13.19 -9.41 3.14
C TYR A 15 -12.40 -9.69 1.86
N SER A 16 -13.02 -10.32 0.87
CA SER A 16 -12.39 -10.57 -0.43
C SER A 16 -12.01 -9.27 -1.15
N ILE A 17 -12.94 -8.31 -1.22
CA ILE A 17 -12.72 -7.05 -1.94
C ILE A 17 -11.73 -6.14 -1.21
N ILE A 18 -11.85 -5.98 0.12
CA ILE A 18 -11.02 -5.08 0.95
C ILE A 18 -9.52 -5.38 0.78
N ASN A 19 -9.15 -6.64 0.58
CA ASN A 19 -7.76 -7.06 0.41
C ASN A 19 -7.13 -6.64 -0.93
N THR A 20 -7.95 -6.36 -1.94
CA THR A 20 -7.51 -5.89 -3.26
C THR A 20 -7.33 -4.37 -3.32
N LEU A 21 -7.91 -3.62 -2.37
CA LEU A 21 -7.88 -2.17 -2.34
C LEU A 21 -6.54 -1.63 -1.81
N ASN A 22 -6.20 -0.40 -2.24
CA ASN A 22 -5.06 0.35 -1.73
C ASN A 22 -5.22 0.62 -0.21
N LYS A 23 -4.10 0.90 0.49
CA LYS A 23 -4.11 1.05 1.96
C LYS A 23 -5.09 2.13 2.44
N GLN A 24 -5.13 3.29 1.79
CA GLN A 24 -5.96 4.41 2.22
C GLN A 24 -7.47 4.10 2.09
N THR A 25 -7.89 3.61 0.92
CA THR A 25 -9.28 3.22 0.66
C THR A 25 -9.68 2.03 1.53
N ARG A 26 -8.77 1.10 1.78
CA ARG A 26 -9.00 -0.04 2.68
C ARG A 26 -9.37 0.43 4.09
N ASP A 27 -8.64 1.39 4.64
CA ASP A 27 -8.91 1.90 5.99
C ASP A 27 -10.24 2.66 6.07
N THR A 28 -10.64 3.35 5.01
CA THR A 28 -11.97 3.96 4.89
C THR A 28 -13.08 2.91 4.88
N VAL A 29 -12.95 1.93 3.98
CA VAL A 29 -14.00 0.95 3.67
C VAL A 29 -14.17 -0.08 4.78
N LYS A 30 -13.16 -0.29 5.64
CA LYS A 30 -13.28 -1.17 6.82
C LYS A 30 -14.28 -0.66 7.85
N ASN A 31 -14.39 0.66 8.00
CA ASN A 31 -15.18 1.27 9.08
C ASN A 31 -16.63 1.56 8.69
N THR A 32 -17.03 1.29 7.45
CA THR A 32 -18.41 1.54 6.99
C THR A 32 -19.37 0.44 7.44
N LYS A 33 -20.63 0.78 7.68
CA LYS A 33 -21.68 -0.21 7.97
C LYS A 33 -22.07 -0.99 6.71
N ILE A 34 -22.59 -2.20 6.88
CA ILE A 34 -23.24 -2.94 5.79
C ILE A 34 -24.70 -2.51 5.79
N ASP A 35 -25.20 -2.03 4.65
CA ASP A 35 -26.60 -1.70 4.43
C ASP A 35 -27.10 -2.41 3.16
N GLU A 36 -28.04 -1.80 2.44
CA GLU A 36 -28.48 -2.25 1.11
C GLU A 36 -27.30 -2.42 0.14
N TYR A 37 -26.24 -1.63 0.33
CA TYR A 37 -24.96 -1.73 -0.36
C TYR A 37 -23.92 -2.43 0.51
N LEU A 38 -23.03 -3.19 -0.13
CA LEU A 38 -22.00 -3.98 0.55
C LEU A 38 -21.09 -3.16 1.48
N PHE A 39 -20.89 -1.88 1.14
CA PHE A 39 -20.01 -0.96 1.86
C PHE A 39 -20.72 0.28 2.40
N GLY A 40 -22.04 0.34 2.37
CA GLY A 40 -22.76 1.54 2.79
C GLY A 40 -23.07 2.48 1.63
N SER A 41 -24.27 3.06 1.66
CA SER A 41 -24.69 4.19 0.83
C SER A 41 -23.82 5.45 1.05
N GLU A 42 -23.37 5.67 2.29
CA GLU A 42 -22.55 6.84 2.66
C GLU A 42 -21.06 6.75 2.24
N LEU A 43 -20.61 5.62 1.65
CA LEU A 43 -19.21 5.44 1.27
C LEU A 43 -18.72 6.55 0.32
N ALA A 44 -19.56 6.98 -0.62
CA ALA A 44 -19.22 8.03 -1.57
C ALA A 44 -18.87 9.35 -0.86
N ASP A 45 -19.61 9.70 0.19
CA ASP A 45 -19.40 10.93 0.93
C ASP A 45 -18.22 10.82 1.90
N HIS A 46 -17.96 9.64 2.45
CA HIS A 46 -16.72 9.35 3.17
C HIS A 46 -15.48 9.50 2.27
N LEU A 47 -15.54 9.05 1.02
CA LEU A 47 -14.42 9.20 0.08
C LEU A 47 -14.19 10.66 -0.32
N LYS A 48 -15.25 11.43 -0.55
CA LYS A 48 -15.14 12.88 -0.85
C LYS A 48 -14.56 13.64 0.33
N SER A 49 -15.09 13.42 1.53
CA SER A 49 -14.62 14.08 2.75
C SER A 49 -13.16 13.74 3.06
N LEU A 50 -12.74 12.49 2.90
CA LEU A 50 -11.33 12.11 3.07
C LEU A 50 -10.39 12.78 2.08
N LYS A 51 -10.82 12.94 0.81
CA LYS A 51 -10.04 13.69 -0.18
C LYS A 51 -9.95 15.17 0.20
N ALA A 52 -11.05 15.77 0.67
CA ALA A 52 -11.06 17.14 1.15
C ALA A 52 -10.15 17.34 2.38
N ILE A 53 -10.20 16.43 3.35
CA ILE A 53 -9.34 16.44 4.55
C ILE A 53 -7.87 16.22 4.18
N SER A 54 -7.59 15.31 3.26
CA SER A 54 -6.20 15.07 2.81
C SER A 54 -5.63 16.29 2.09
N ARG A 55 -6.46 16.97 1.29
CA ARG A 55 -6.09 18.23 0.63
C ARG A 55 -5.87 19.35 1.63
N SER A 56 -6.79 19.57 2.58
CA SER A 56 -6.62 20.60 3.60
C SER A 56 -5.40 20.33 4.49
N GLY A 57 -5.16 19.06 4.86
CA GLY A 57 -3.96 18.65 5.58
C GLY A 57 -2.65 18.87 4.81
N TYR A 58 -2.69 18.81 3.47
CA TYR A 58 -1.54 19.14 2.62
C TYR A 58 -1.30 20.65 2.56
N GLU A 59 -2.35 21.45 2.32
CA GLU A 59 -2.28 22.91 2.29
C GLU A 59 -1.74 23.49 3.62
N LEU A 60 -2.18 22.96 4.76
CA LEU A 60 -1.68 23.34 6.09
C LEU A 60 -0.21 23.01 6.34
N LYS A 61 0.31 21.93 5.72
CA LYS A 61 1.75 21.61 5.79
C LYS A 61 2.56 22.48 4.83
N GLN A 62 1.96 22.87 3.71
CA GLN A 62 2.60 23.68 2.68
C GLN A 62 2.82 25.12 3.15
N THR A 63 1.96 25.66 4.00
CA THR A 63 2.17 26.98 4.63
C THR A 63 3.33 27.00 5.64
N ARG A 64 3.81 25.83 6.10
CA ARG A 64 5.02 25.73 6.93
C ARG A 64 6.31 25.75 6.11
N ASN A 65 6.24 25.57 4.79
CA ASN A 65 7.35 25.91 3.91
C ASN A 65 7.25 27.40 3.61
N LEU A 66 8.18 28.15 4.20
CA LEU A 66 8.33 29.58 4.06
C LEU A 66 8.21 30.03 2.59
N PRO A 67 7.73 31.26 2.33
CA PRO A 67 7.75 31.81 0.98
C PRO A 67 9.19 31.80 0.44
N PRO A 68 9.42 31.48 -0.84
CA PRO A 68 10.60 32.00 -1.51
C PRO A 68 10.47 33.52 -1.41
N ARG A 69 11.37 34.12 -0.64
CA ARG A 69 11.63 35.56 -0.56
C ARG A 69 11.25 36.22 -1.88
N ALA A 70 10.19 37.01 -1.85
CA ALA A 70 9.73 37.79 -3.00
C ALA A 70 10.92 38.55 -3.57
N ARG A 71 11.38 38.13 -4.75
CA ARG A 71 12.15 39.02 -5.62
C ARG A 71 11.11 40.00 -6.15
N GLN A 72 11.05 41.17 -5.52
CA GLN A 72 10.31 42.30 -6.06
C GLN A 72 10.71 42.55 -7.53
N PRO A 73 9.78 42.99 -8.37
CA PRO A 73 10.07 43.35 -9.74
C PRO A 73 10.91 44.63 -9.74
N VAL A 74 12.15 44.55 -10.22
CA VAL A 74 12.87 45.77 -10.61
C VAL A 74 12.30 46.24 -11.94
N ALA A 75 11.22 47.03 -11.85
CA ALA A 75 10.97 48.06 -12.85
C ALA A 75 12.25 48.90 -12.95
N SER A 76 12.79 48.99 -14.15
CA SER A 76 13.97 49.77 -14.47
C SER A 76 13.66 51.26 -14.29
N THR A 77 13.88 51.78 -13.09
CA THR A 77 14.02 53.21 -12.86
C THR A 77 15.43 53.45 -12.35
N VAL A 78 16.19 54.14 -13.20
CA VAL A 78 17.57 54.58 -13.00
C VAL A 78 17.75 55.20 -11.61
N VAL A 79 18.67 54.64 -10.83
CA VAL A 79 19.16 55.23 -9.57
C VAL A 79 20.29 56.20 -9.91
N PRO A 80 20.36 57.43 -9.35
CA PRO A 80 21.64 58.07 -9.15
C PRO A 80 22.15 57.79 -7.73
N VAL A 81 23.24 57.03 -7.70
CA VAL A 81 24.46 57.30 -6.92
C VAL A 81 24.25 57.67 -5.44
N ARG A 82 24.58 56.74 -4.53
CA ARG A 82 25.47 57.03 -3.39
C ARG A 82 26.36 55.82 -3.08
N ARG A 83 27.67 56.03 -3.29
CA ARG A 83 28.78 55.13 -2.94
C ARG A 83 28.72 54.71 -1.47
N ALA A 84 28.72 53.42 -1.19
CA ALA A 84 29.05 52.89 0.12
C ALA A 84 30.59 52.74 0.23
N LEU A 85 31.20 53.50 1.14
CA LEU A 85 32.65 53.65 1.29
C LEU A 85 33.36 52.45 1.95
N ASN A 86 32.71 51.29 2.07
CA ASN A 86 33.23 50.12 2.78
C ASN A 86 33.08 48.84 1.94
N ALA A 87 33.58 48.83 0.71
CA ALA A 87 33.71 47.60 -0.06
C ALA A 87 34.88 46.79 0.51
N ARG A 88 34.58 45.89 1.46
CA ARG A 88 35.51 44.86 1.93
C ARG A 88 36.03 44.07 0.72
N GLY A 89 37.36 43.93 0.65
CA GLY A 89 38.13 43.46 -0.49
C GLY A 89 37.84 42.02 -0.97
N PRO A 90 38.52 41.58 -2.05
CA PRO A 90 38.16 40.40 -2.82
C PRO A 90 38.27 39.10 -1.99
N PRO A 91 37.39 38.10 -2.27
CA PRO A 91 37.44 36.81 -1.59
C PRO A 91 38.76 36.09 -1.91
N ARG A 92 39.49 35.67 -0.86
CA ARG A 92 40.64 34.76 -1.01
C ARG A 92 40.11 33.37 -1.35
N MET A 93 40.51 32.83 -2.49
CA MET A 93 40.26 31.43 -2.84
C MET A 93 41.00 30.49 -1.88
N PRO A 94 40.38 29.42 -1.36
CA PRO A 94 41.11 28.26 -0.90
C PRO A 94 41.54 27.40 -2.09
N ALA A 95 42.84 27.11 -2.11
CA ALA A 95 43.49 26.17 -3.00
C ALA A 95 42.92 24.74 -2.84
N ALA A 96 43.17 23.93 -3.86
CA ALA A 96 42.84 22.52 -3.95
C ALA A 96 43.36 21.67 -2.77
N ALA A 97 42.77 20.47 -2.68
CA ALA A 97 43.17 19.29 -1.89
C ALA A 97 42.59 19.16 -0.47
N ALA A 98 41.57 18.30 -0.33
CA ALA A 98 41.60 17.09 0.51
C ALA A 98 40.17 16.55 0.68
N GLU A 99 39.92 15.32 0.19
CA GLU A 99 38.86 14.49 0.77
C GLU A 99 39.15 14.26 2.27
N PRO A 100 38.11 14.08 3.10
CA PRO A 100 37.88 12.70 3.53
C PRO A 100 36.39 12.33 3.60
N SER A 101 36.10 11.21 2.96
CA SER A 101 35.04 10.27 3.34
C SER A 101 35.16 9.88 4.81
N ALA A 102 34.12 10.15 5.61
CA ALA A 102 33.87 9.45 6.87
C ALA A 102 32.37 9.47 7.20
N ARG A 103 31.67 8.44 6.72
CA ARG A 103 30.36 8.03 7.22
C ARG A 103 30.50 7.69 8.71
N GLN A 104 29.94 8.51 9.59
CA GLN A 104 29.74 8.11 10.98
C GLN A 104 28.51 7.19 11.03
N ALA A 105 28.76 5.90 11.16
CA ALA A 105 27.76 4.88 11.47
C ALA A 105 27.50 4.88 12.99
N ALA A 106 26.22 4.91 13.36
CA ALA A 106 25.75 4.77 14.74
C ALA A 106 26.07 3.37 15.32
N PRO A 107 26.18 3.23 16.66
CA PRO A 107 26.55 1.97 17.31
C PRO A 107 25.45 0.91 17.17
N ARG A 108 25.88 -0.31 16.79
CA ARG A 108 25.04 -1.52 16.69
C ARG A 108 24.57 -1.96 18.07
N TYR A 109 23.25 -2.00 18.26
CA TYR A 109 22.60 -2.77 19.32
C TYR A 109 22.81 -4.27 19.10
N HIS A 110 22.88 -5.01 20.21
CA HIS A 110 23.05 -6.46 20.30
C HIS A 110 22.25 -7.24 19.25
N GLN A 111 22.97 -7.98 18.42
CA GLN A 111 22.45 -8.86 17.39
C GLN A 111 21.98 -10.15 18.07
N ALA A 112 20.66 -10.34 18.19
CA ALA A 112 20.10 -11.66 18.48
C ALA A 112 20.42 -12.62 17.31
N PRO A 113 20.73 -13.91 17.57
CA PRO A 113 21.00 -14.86 16.50
C PRO A 113 19.76 -15.04 15.62
N ALA A 114 19.97 -15.11 14.30
CA ALA A 114 18.90 -15.31 13.32
C ALA A 114 18.21 -16.66 13.56
N PRO A 115 16.87 -16.75 13.38
CA PRO A 115 16.17 -18.03 13.43
C PRO A 115 16.66 -18.95 12.30
N PRO A 116 16.68 -20.28 12.53
CA PRO A 116 17.10 -21.24 11.50
C PRO A 116 16.16 -21.21 10.29
N PRO A 117 16.66 -21.53 9.09
CA PRO A 117 15.84 -21.59 7.89
C PRO A 117 14.78 -22.71 7.99
N PRO A 118 13.62 -22.56 7.34
CA PRO A 118 12.57 -23.59 7.33
C PRO A 118 13.04 -24.86 6.61
N PRO A 119 12.53 -26.05 7.00
CA PRO A 119 12.89 -27.32 6.37
C PRO A 119 12.40 -27.39 4.91
N PRO A 120 13.11 -28.12 4.04
CA PRO A 120 12.72 -28.28 2.63
C PRO A 120 11.39 -29.05 2.51
N PRO A 121 10.57 -28.76 1.47
CA PRO A 121 9.31 -29.45 1.24
C PRO A 121 9.53 -30.92 0.89
N ALA A 122 8.69 -31.79 1.45
CA ALA A 122 8.74 -33.24 1.24
C ALA A 122 8.53 -33.61 -0.26
N PRO A 123 9.19 -34.67 -0.76
CA PRO A 123 9.04 -35.12 -2.14
C PRO A 123 7.61 -35.58 -2.40
N ARG A 124 6.92 -34.89 -3.33
CA ARG A 124 5.61 -35.30 -3.84
C ARG A 124 5.75 -36.63 -4.57
N HIS A 125 5.15 -37.68 -4.00
CA HIS A 125 5.01 -38.97 -4.66
C HIS A 125 4.20 -38.78 -5.95
N ARG A 126 4.88 -38.89 -7.08
CA ARG A 126 4.35 -38.83 -8.44
C ARG A 126 3.65 -40.16 -8.72
N GLN A 127 2.34 -40.27 -8.43
CA GLN A 127 1.57 -41.41 -8.94
C GLN A 127 1.32 -41.21 -10.43
N ARG A 128 1.89 -42.15 -11.16
CA ARG A 128 1.98 -42.27 -12.61
C ARG A 128 0.70 -42.89 -13.13
N GLU A 129 0.21 -42.32 -14.23
CA GLU A 129 -0.89 -42.83 -15.03
C GLU A 129 -0.66 -44.29 -15.45
N THR A 130 -1.72 -45.10 -15.41
CA THR A 130 -1.87 -46.23 -16.34
C THR A 130 -3.27 -46.16 -16.96
N ALA A 131 -3.31 -45.84 -18.25
CA ALA A 131 -4.46 -46.03 -19.11
C ALA A 131 -4.35 -47.41 -19.78
N THR A 132 -5.50 -48.09 -20.01
CA THR A 132 -5.84 -49.21 -20.93
C THR A 132 -6.89 -50.08 -20.20
N ALA A 133 -8.08 -50.49 -20.68
CA ALA A 133 -8.91 -50.27 -21.88
C ALA A 133 -10.36 -50.81 -21.54
N PRO A 134 -11.23 -51.30 -22.46
CA PRO A 134 -12.59 -50.77 -22.61
C PRO A 134 -13.76 -51.78 -22.37
N ARG A 135 -14.98 -51.22 -22.36
CA ARG A 135 -16.29 -51.78 -22.83
C ARG A 135 -16.75 -53.20 -22.45
N THR A 136 -17.98 -53.21 -21.91
CA THR A 136 -19.14 -54.02 -22.38
C THR A 136 -19.45 -55.35 -21.66
N THR A 137 -20.77 -55.56 -21.51
CA THR A 137 -21.55 -56.78 -21.22
C THR A 137 -21.49 -57.38 -19.81
N TYR A 138 -22.59 -57.30 -19.05
CA TYR A 138 -23.62 -58.35 -19.03
C TYR A 138 -24.88 -57.88 -18.26
N TYR A 139 -26.03 -57.96 -18.92
CA TYR A 139 -27.33 -58.12 -18.27
C TYR A 139 -27.31 -59.44 -17.50
N GLN A 140 -27.66 -59.48 -16.21
CA GLN A 140 -28.43 -60.62 -15.71
C GLN A 140 -29.17 -60.33 -14.39
N HIS A 141 -30.51 -60.24 -14.55
CA HIS A 141 -31.54 -60.80 -13.68
C HIS A 141 -31.16 -61.20 -12.25
N ARG A 142 -31.93 -60.68 -11.27
CA ARG A 142 -32.88 -61.54 -10.54
C ARG A 142 -33.98 -60.72 -9.85
N ASN A 143 -35.10 -60.60 -10.55
CA ASN A 143 -36.39 -60.40 -9.93
C ASN A 143 -36.90 -61.75 -9.37
N GLN A 144 -37.66 -61.67 -8.28
CA GLN A 144 -38.72 -62.60 -7.83
C GLN A 144 -38.36 -63.73 -6.84
N ARG A 145 -38.88 -63.59 -5.61
CA ARG A 145 -39.79 -64.51 -4.88
C ARG A 145 -39.78 -64.07 -3.40
N THR A 146 -40.77 -63.35 -2.87
CA THR A 146 -42.18 -63.72 -2.59
C THR A 146 -42.31 -64.90 -1.62
N ARG A 147 -42.79 -64.59 -0.41
CA ARG A 147 -43.68 -65.37 0.48
C ARG A 147 -43.35 -66.86 0.71
N ARG A 148 -43.04 -67.22 1.95
CA ARG A 148 -43.98 -67.76 2.95
C ARG A 148 -43.26 -67.98 4.28
#